data_AF-A0A348UQ58-F1
#
_entry.id   AF-A0A348UQ58-F1
#
_cell.length_a   1.000
_cell.length_b   1.000
_cell.length_c   1.000
_cell.angle_alpha   90.00
_cell.angle_beta   90.00
_cell.angle_gamma   90.00
#
_symmetry.space_group_name_H-M   'P 1'
#
loop_
_entity.id
_entity.type
_entity.pdbx_description
1 polymer ?
#
loop_
_entity_poly.entity_id
_entity_poly.type
_entity_poly.pdbx_seq_one_letter_code
_entity_poly.pdbx_strand_id
1 'polypeptide(L)'
;LPLLQLLGKPEGTAPRVLVLTPTRELAAQIADNVQAYGAEKRLRTQVIFGGVGERPQIDGLRRGCDLLIATPGRLLDLCGQGFCQLGSVRHFVLDEADR
;
A
#
# COMPACT_ATOMS: atom_id res chain seq x y z
N LEU A 1 13.57 6.13 -2.69
CA LEU A 1 12.20 5.96 -3.24
C LEU A 1 11.82 7.14 -4.15
N PRO A 2 12.18 7.11 -5.45
CA PRO A 2 11.80 8.15 -6.41
C PRO A 2 10.27 8.35 -6.51
N LEU A 3 9.51 7.28 -6.27
CA LEU A 3 8.04 7.30 -6.25
C LEU A 3 7.43 8.26 -5.24
N LEU A 4 8.06 8.46 -4.08
CA LEU A 4 7.59 9.44 -3.12
C LEU A 4 7.78 10.87 -3.62
N GLN A 5 8.76 11.13 -4.48
CA GLN A 5 8.97 12.43 -5.09
C GLN A 5 7.92 12.72 -6.18
N LEU A 6 7.49 11.69 -6.91
CA LEU A 6 6.42 11.77 -7.92
C LEU A 6 5.04 12.03 -7.29
N LEU A 7 4.82 11.59 -6.04
CA LEU A 7 3.59 11.89 -5.33
C LEU A 7 3.59 13.33 -4.80
N GLY A 8 2.60 14.10 -5.24
CA GLY A 8 2.25 15.41 -4.70
C GLY A 8 1.46 15.29 -3.39
N LYS A 9 0.49 16.19 -3.17
CA LYS A 9 -0.39 16.14 -2.00
C LYS A 9 -1.30 14.90 -2.02
N PRO A 10 -1.83 14.46 -0.87
CA PRO A 10 -2.90 13.47 -0.80
C PRO A 10 -4.08 13.83 -1.70
N GLU A 11 -4.65 12.85 -2.38
CA GLU A 11 -5.77 13.05 -3.31
C GLU A 11 -6.73 11.87 -3.20
N GLY A 12 -8.03 12.14 -3.07
CA GLY A 12 -9.06 11.10 -2.94
C GLY A 12 -8.89 10.22 -1.70
N THR A 13 -9.43 9.00 -1.74
CA THR A 13 -9.31 7.99 -0.68
C THR A 13 -8.76 6.65 -1.18
N ALA A 14 -8.70 6.46 -2.50
CA ALA A 14 -8.23 5.23 -3.12
C ALA A 14 -6.71 5.24 -3.37
N PRO A 15 -6.03 4.08 -3.28
CA PRO A 15 -4.60 3.96 -3.54
C PRO A 15 -4.21 4.52 -4.91
N ARG A 16 -3.15 5.32 -4.94
CA ARG A 16 -2.53 5.85 -6.17
C ARG A 16 -1.22 5.15 -6.51
N VAL A 17 -0.57 4.61 -5.48
CA VAL A 17 0.61 3.75 -5.61
C VAL A 17 0.31 2.42 -4.97
N LEU A 18 0.67 1.35 -5.66
CA LEU A 18 0.67 -0.01 -5.12
C LEU A 18 2.10 -0.55 -5.17
N VAL A 19 2.59 -1.01 -4.03
CA VAL A 19 3.83 -1.79 -3.90
C VAL A 19 3.45 -3.20 -3.50
N LEU A 20 3.79 -4.18 -4.35
CA LEU A 20 3.54 -5.59 -4.10
C LEU A 20 4.85 -6.27 -3.71
N THR A 21 4.82 -7.05 -2.63
CA THR A 21 6.01 -7.71 -2.07
C THR A 21 5.67 -9.11 -1.55
N PRO A 22 6.59 -10.09 -1.60
CA PRO A 22 6.25 -11.49 -1.30
C PRO A 22 5.99 -11.75 0.18
N THR A 23 6.58 -10.98 1.09
CA THR A 23 6.59 -11.28 2.52
C THR A 23 6.13 -10.12 3.38
N ARG A 24 5.67 -10.45 4.58
CA ARG A 24 5.24 -9.47 5.57
C ARG A 24 6.41 -8.64 6.10
N GLU A 25 7.57 -9.27 6.22
CA GLU A 25 8.80 -8.66 6.72
C GLU A 25 9.29 -7.58 5.74
N LEU A 26 9.26 -7.86 4.43
CA LEU A 26 9.58 -6.87 3.40
C LEU A 26 8.54 -5.75 3.35
N ALA A 27 7.24 -6.09 3.46
CA ALA A 27 6.18 -5.08 3.53
C ALA A 27 6.39 -4.09 4.69
N ALA A 28 6.78 -4.58 5.86
CA ALA A 28 7.10 -3.75 7.03
C ALA A 28 8.33 -2.86 6.77
N GLN A 29 9.42 -3.41 6.22
CA GLN A 29 10.62 -2.64 5.90
C GLN A 29 10.35 -1.52 4.87
N ILE A 30 9.56 -1.80 3.84
CA ILE A 30 9.16 -0.79 2.86
C ILE A 30 8.33 0.29 3.55
N ALA A 31 7.43 -0.08 4.46
CA ALA A 31 6.61 0.88 5.20
C ALA A 31 7.46 1.78 6.08
N ASP A 32 8.44 1.23 6.80
CA ASP A 32 9.37 2.00 7.63
C ASP A 32 10.19 2.99 6.78
N ASN A 33 10.67 2.53 5.62
CA ASN A 33 11.35 3.40 4.65
C ASN A 33 10.41 4.52 4.17
N VAL A 34 9.17 4.19 3.80
CA VAL A 34 8.18 5.19 3.36
C VAL A 34 7.88 6.22 4.45
N GLN A 35 7.79 5.81 5.71
CA GLN A 35 7.61 6.73 6.84
C GLN A 35 8.83 7.65 7.02
N ALA A 36 10.04 7.09 6.97
CA ALA A 36 11.28 7.86 7.09
C ALA A 36 11.44 8.91 5.97
N TYR A 37 11.10 8.57 4.73
CA TYR A 37 11.26 9.46 3.57
C TYR A 37 10.02 10.33 3.28
N GLY A 38 8.84 9.95 3.78
CA GLY A 38 7.56 10.57 3.47
C GLY A 38 6.99 11.48 4.55
N ALA A 39 7.70 11.66 5.67
CA ALA A 39 7.25 12.39 6.85
C ALA A 39 6.69 13.80 6.54
N GLU A 40 7.24 14.48 5.53
CA GLU A 40 6.82 15.84 5.17
C GLU A 40 5.58 15.88 4.25
N LYS A 41 5.22 14.77 3.59
CA LYS A 41 4.19 14.75 2.52
C LYS A 41 2.78 14.37 2.99
N ARG A 42 2.60 14.01 4.26
CA ARG A 42 1.31 13.59 4.87
C ARG A 42 0.57 12.51 4.06
N LEU A 43 1.30 11.66 3.34
CA LEU A 43 0.73 10.58 2.54
C LEU A 43 0.14 9.50 3.46
N ARG A 44 -1.10 9.08 3.22
CA ARG A 44 -1.70 7.97 3.96
C ARG A 44 -1.14 6.66 3.39
N THR A 45 -0.32 5.99 4.19
CA THR A 45 0.24 4.70 3.81
C THR A 45 -0.53 3.59 4.52
N GLN A 46 -0.89 2.54 3.80
CA GLN A 46 -1.46 1.33 4.40
C GLN A 46 -0.64 0.10 4.02
N VAL A 47 -0.53 -0.82 4.97
CA VAL A 47 0.17 -2.09 4.80
C VAL A 47 -0.83 -3.22 5.00
N ILE A 48 -0.96 -4.11 4.01
CA ILE A 48 -1.88 -5.25 4.07
C ILE A 48 -1.13 -6.56 3.79
N PHE A 49 -1.36 -7.56 4.64
CA PHE A 49 -0.76 -8.89 4.50
C PHE A 49 -1.56 -9.95 5.26
N GLY A 50 -1.40 -11.20 4.85
CA GLY A 50 -2.05 -12.37 5.44
C GLY A 50 -1.56 -12.73 6.85
N GLY A 51 -2.26 -13.66 7.51
CA GLY A 51 -1.85 -14.19 8.83
C GLY A 51 -2.18 -13.28 10.03
N VAL A 52 -2.82 -12.13 9.80
CA VAL A 52 -3.38 -11.26 10.83
C VAL A 52 -4.82 -10.88 10.51
N GLY A 53 -5.56 -10.39 11.51
CA GLY A 53 -6.95 -9.97 11.33
C GLY A 53 -7.13 -8.94 10.20
N GLU A 54 -8.19 -9.12 9.41
CA GLU A 54 -8.48 -8.24 8.26
C GLU A 54 -9.07 -6.90 8.67
N ARG A 55 -9.84 -6.88 9.77
CA ARG A 55 -10.62 -5.71 10.19
C ARG A 55 -9.80 -4.43 10.36
N PRO A 56 -8.62 -4.44 11.03
CA PRO A 56 -7.76 -3.26 11.09
C PRO A 56 -7.28 -2.77 9.72
N GLN A 57 -7.05 -3.68 8.78
CA GLN A 57 -6.62 -3.35 7.42
C GLN A 57 -7.76 -2.74 6.61
N ILE A 58 -8.97 -3.30 6.72
CA ILE A 58 -10.20 -2.75 6.11
C ILE A 58 -10.47 -1.34 6.67
N ASP A 59 -10.42 -1.17 7.98
CA ASP A 59 -10.66 0.13 8.62
C ASP A 59 -9.56 1.16 8.28
N GLY A 60 -8.34 0.70 8.03
CA GLY A 60 -7.25 1.51 7.46
C GLY A 60 -7.57 1.99 6.05
N LEU A 61 -7.92 1.06 5.15
CA LEU A 61 -8.29 1.37 3.77
C LEU A 61 -9.48 2.33 3.68
N ARG A 62 -10.50 2.16 4.53
CA ARG A 62 -11.67 3.05 4.60
C ARG A 62 -11.34 4.48 5.02
N ARG A 63 -10.34 4.67 5.88
CA ARG A 63 -9.84 6.01 6.26
C ARG A 63 -9.08 6.70 5.11
N GLY A 64 -8.76 5.94 4.07
CA GLY A 64 -8.08 6.40 2.86
C GLY A 64 -6.64 5.92 2.80
N CYS A 65 -6.17 5.72 1.58
CA CYS A 65 -4.84 5.23 1.28
C CYS A 65 -4.32 5.92 0.02
N ASP A 66 -3.15 6.57 0.10
CA ASP A 66 -2.43 7.12 -1.05
C ASP A 66 -1.42 6.11 -1.59
N LEU A 67 -0.73 5.41 -0.68
CA LEU A 67 0.27 4.39 -0.98
C LEU A 67 -0.11 3.10 -0.24
N LEU A 68 -0.35 2.05 -1.01
CA LEU A 68 -0.67 0.72 -0.51
C LEU A 68 0.55 -0.20 -0.67
N ILE A 69 1.01 -0.79 0.43
CA ILE A 69 2.02 -1.85 0.44
C ILE A 69 1.28 -3.15 0.75
N ALA A 70 1.45 -4.17 -0.08
CA ALA A 70 0.64 -5.37 0.04
C ALA A 70 1.40 -6.66 -0.25
N THR A 71 1.00 -7.76 0.38
CA THR A 71 1.30 -9.11 -0.13
C THR A 71 0.17 -9.60 -1.06
N PRO A 72 0.48 -10.40 -2.10
CA PRO A 72 -0.49 -10.77 -3.14
C PRO A 72 -1.78 -11.41 -2.63
N GLY A 73 -1.69 -12.42 -1.75
CA GLY A 73 -2.86 -13.13 -1.25
C GLY A 73 -3.87 -12.20 -0.58
N ARG A 74 -3.43 -11.42 0.41
CA ARG A 74 -4.30 -10.49 1.13
C ARG A 74 -4.85 -9.38 0.23
N LEU A 75 -4.06 -8.90 -0.73
CA LEU A 75 -4.55 -7.91 -1.69
C LEU A 75 -5.72 -8.46 -2.50
N LEU A 76 -5.55 -9.67 -3.05
CA LEU A 76 -6.58 -10.34 -3.84
C LEU A 76 -7.83 -10.61 -3.02
N ASP A 77 -7.68 -11.05 -1.76
CA ASP A 77 -8.81 -11.28 -0.86
C ASP A 77 -9.62 -9.99 -0.65
N LEU A 78 -8.97 -8.89 -0.28
CA LEU A 78 -9.65 -7.62 0.00
C LEU A 78 -10.21 -6.96 -1.26
N CYS A 79 -9.58 -7.16 -2.43
CA CYS A 79 -10.13 -6.73 -3.71
C CYS A 79 -11.36 -7.55 -4.10
N GLY A 80 -11.31 -8.88 -3.96
CA GLY A 80 -12.43 -9.77 -4.25
C GLY A 80 -13.65 -9.52 -3.36
N GLN A 81 -13.41 -9.10 -2.12
CA GLN A 81 -14.47 -8.69 -1.17
C GLN A 81 -14.96 -7.24 -1.40
N GLY A 82 -14.33 -6.47 -2.30
CA GLY A 82 -14.69 -5.07 -2.57
C GLY A 82 -14.20 -4.05 -1.53
N PHE A 83 -13.33 -4.45 -0.60
CA PHE A 83 -12.76 -3.56 0.42
C PHE A 83 -11.54 -2.77 -0.08
N CYS A 84 -10.88 -3.23 -1.14
CA CYS A 84 -9.77 -2.54 -1.77
C CYS A 84 -10.07 -2.30 -3.26
N GLN A 85 -10.05 -1.04 -3.69
CA GLN A 85 -10.25 -0.66 -5.08
C GLN A 85 -8.95 -0.10 -5.67
N LEU A 86 -8.50 -0.67 -6.78
CA LEU A 86 -7.22 -0.31 -7.41
C LEU A 86 -7.35 0.58 -8.65
N GLY A 87 -8.58 1.01 -9.00
CA GLY A 87 -8.84 1.79 -10.21
C GLY A 87 -8.17 3.18 -10.25
N SER A 88 -7.65 3.67 -9.11
CA SER A 88 -6.90 4.92 -9.00
C SER A 88 -5.38 4.75 -9.00
N VAL A 89 -4.88 3.50 -9.06
CA VAL A 89 -3.45 3.21 -9.07
C VAL A 89 -2.84 3.67 -10.38
N ARG A 90 -1.87 4.59 -10.30
CA ARG A 90 -1.11 5.13 -11.44
C ARG A 90 0.32 4.61 -11.48
N HIS A 91 0.81 4.16 -10.32
CA HIS A 91 2.14 3.60 -10.19
C HIS A 91 2.07 2.25 -9.49
N PHE A 92 2.66 1.25 -10.11
CA PHE A 92 2.75 -0.09 -9.59
C PHE A 92 4.23 -0.47 -9.48
N VAL A 93 4.62 -0.99 -8.32
CA VAL A 93 5.94 -1.55 -8.06
C VAL A 93 5.75 -3.00 -7.69
N LEU A 94 6.49 -3.87 -8.37
CA LEU A 94 6.62 -5.26 -8.02
C LEU A 94 8.02 -5.47 -7.44
N ASP A 95 8.10 -5.74 -6.15
CA ASP A 95 9.35 -6.06 -5.45
C ASP A 95 9.67 -7.55 -5.60
N GLU A 96 9.76 -8.00 -6.86
CA GLU A 96 10.09 -9.37 -7.29
C GLU A 96 10.76 -9.38 -8.68
N ALA A 97 11.67 -8.46 -8.99
CA ALA A 97 12.34 -8.47 -10.30
C ALA A 97 13.34 -9.65 -10.48
N ASP A 98 13.61 -10.44 -9.44
CA ASP A 98 14.60 -11.54 -9.45
C ASP A 98 14.08 -12.86 -8.81
N ARG A 99 12.86 -13.29 -9.14
CA ARG A 99 12.48 -14.71 -9.00
C ARG A 99 11.81 -15.27 -10.24
#